data_AF-A0A6P1T4D1-F1
#
_entry.id   AF-A0A6P1T4D1-F1
#
_cell.length_a   1.000
_cell.length_b   1.000
_cell.length_c   1.000
_cell.angle_alpha   90.00
_cell.angle_beta   90.00
_cell.angle_gamma   90.00
#
_symmetry.space_group_name_H-M   'P 1'
#
loop_
_entity.id
_entity.type
_entity.pdbx_description
1 polymer ?
#
loop_
_entity_poly.entity_id
_entity_poly.type
_entity_poly.pdbx_seq_one_letter_code
_entity_poly.pdbx_strand_id
1 'polypeptide(L)'
;MPNKIDQEKLEEKIESVSWGKAFHIYEQRNEWVNWDGDTSLVNRSGKHVKLSLYAAEESAERSRLQGTKFYIAEIPAIVVCSKNFTLIVCELFSQSPLRNLKFSSKSLHTDLTLLGLKKLVPTSKWQFSFFIDGVISNLNTEKVWYKRESSPGKGRNHLAWSLKPQTINLQYVESSTSLLSARLLSAA
;
A
#
# COMPACT_ATOMS: atom_id res chain seq x y z
N MET A 1 -1.83 -10.92 16.05
CA MET A 1 -1.02 -9.96 16.82
C MET A 1 0.15 -9.54 15.94
N PRO A 2 0.48 -8.24 15.78
CA PRO A 2 1.68 -7.88 15.05
C PRO A 2 2.88 -8.37 15.87
N ASN A 3 3.71 -9.24 15.30
CA ASN A 3 5.00 -9.60 15.87
C ASN A 3 5.74 -8.29 16.15
N LYS A 4 6.15 -8.08 17.41
CA LYS A 4 7.10 -7.01 17.73
C LYS A 4 8.38 -7.34 16.97
N ILE A 5 8.59 -6.69 15.84
CA ILE A 5 9.88 -6.75 15.15
C ILE A 5 10.89 -6.12 16.10
N ASP A 6 11.93 -6.88 16.45
CA ASP A 6 13.01 -6.41 17.31
C ASP A 6 13.61 -5.14 16.71
N GLN A 7 13.52 -4.02 17.43
CA GLN A 7 13.93 -2.71 16.91
C GLN A 7 15.41 -2.66 16.54
N GLU A 8 16.25 -3.45 17.21
CA GLU A 8 17.68 -3.61 16.92
C GLU A 8 17.94 -4.18 15.51
N LYS A 9 17.02 -5.02 14.99
CA LYS A 9 17.15 -5.59 13.65
C LYS A 9 16.75 -4.62 12.53
N LEU A 10 16.18 -3.46 12.87
CA LEU A 10 15.73 -2.45 11.90
C LEU A 10 16.80 -1.37 11.62
N GLU A 11 17.98 -1.48 12.24
CA GLU A 11 19.14 -0.62 11.96
C GLU A 11 19.97 -1.11 10.75
N GLU A 12 19.45 -2.08 10.00
CA GLU A 12 20.09 -2.53 8.77
C GLU A 12 20.18 -1.43 7.72
N LYS A 13 21.32 -1.41 7.01
CA LYS A 13 21.56 -0.54 5.87
C LYS A 13 20.62 -0.91 4.72
N ILE A 14 20.21 0.11 3.98
CA ILE A 14 19.41 -0.05 2.79
C ILE A 14 20.29 -0.62 1.66
N GLU A 15 19.84 -1.69 1.01
CA GLU A 15 20.54 -2.33 -0.11
C GLU A 15 19.90 -1.98 -1.46
N SER A 16 18.58 -1.84 -1.51
CA SER A 16 17.87 -1.48 -2.74
C SER A 16 16.61 -0.68 -2.49
N VAL A 17 16.25 0.13 -3.47
CA VAL A 17 14.99 0.87 -3.50
C VAL A 17 14.33 0.65 -4.85
N SER A 18 13.04 0.33 -4.83
CA SER A 18 12.21 0.18 -6.02
C SER A 18 10.82 0.77 -5.75
N TRP A 19 9.96 0.72 -6.76
CA TRP A 19 8.53 0.98 -6.58
C TRP A 19 7.74 -0.16 -7.22
N GLY A 20 6.49 -0.31 -6.82
CA GLY A 20 5.59 -1.29 -7.42
C GLY A 20 4.15 -1.14 -6.96
N LYS A 21 3.32 -2.11 -7.32
CA LYS A 21 1.91 -2.18 -6.93
C LYS A 21 1.74 -2.83 -5.57
N ALA A 22 0.98 -2.18 -4.71
CA ALA A 22 0.33 -2.81 -3.57
C ALA A 22 -1.19 -2.78 -3.76
N PHE A 23 -1.92 -3.53 -2.94
CA PHE A 23 -3.36 -3.76 -3.09
C PHE A 23 -4.06 -3.36 -1.80
N HIS A 24 -4.84 -2.28 -1.86
CA HIS A 24 -5.61 -1.78 -0.73
C HIS A 24 -7.02 -2.34 -0.75
N ILE A 25 -7.43 -2.95 0.37
CA ILE A 25 -8.75 -3.54 0.55
C ILE A 25 -9.60 -2.61 1.41
N TYR A 26 -10.82 -2.35 0.96
CA TYR A 26 -11.85 -1.66 1.75
C TYR A 26 -13.22 -2.21 1.41
N GLU A 27 -14.18 -2.00 2.30
CA GLU A 27 -15.53 -2.54 2.16
C GLU A 27 -16.58 -1.44 2.17
N GLN A 28 -17.73 -1.75 1.59
CA GLN A 28 -18.93 -0.93 1.64
C GLN A 28 -20.11 -1.81 2.00
N ARG A 29 -20.98 -1.30 2.87
CA ARG A 29 -22.16 -2.02 3.33
C ARG A 29 -23.34 -1.08 3.50
N ASN A 30 -24.53 -1.63 3.27
CA ASN A 30 -25.78 -0.99 3.65
C ASN A 30 -25.97 -1.17 5.16
N GLU A 31 -25.77 -0.11 5.93
CA GLU A 31 -25.81 -0.21 7.40
C GLU A 31 -26.82 0.74 8.04
N TRP A 32 -27.08 1.90 7.45
CA TRP A 32 -27.85 2.96 8.11
C TRP A 32 -29.16 3.14 7.37
N VAL A 33 -30.28 2.93 8.05
CA VAL A 33 -31.61 3.25 7.53
C VAL A 33 -31.90 4.71 7.92
N ASN A 34 -32.11 5.60 6.95
CA ASN A 34 -32.56 6.95 7.24
C ASN A 34 -34.03 6.94 7.71
N TRP A 35 -34.55 8.08 8.19
CA TRP A 35 -35.94 8.20 8.64
C TRP A 35 -36.97 7.83 7.56
N ASP A 36 -36.58 7.88 6.29
CA ASP A 36 -37.41 7.58 5.12
C ASP A 36 -37.34 6.09 4.70
N GLY A 37 -36.57 5.26 5.40
CA GLY A 37 -36.44 3.82 5.11
C GLY A 37 -35.36 3.46 4.08
N ASP A 38 -34.62 4.43 3.55
CA ASP A 38 -33.50 4.20 2.64
C ASP A 38 -32.25 3.75 3.37
N THR A 39 -31.55 2.77 2.80
CA THR A 39 -30.25 2.33 3.32
C THR A 39 -29.11 3.16 2.73
N SER A 40 -28.38 3.87 3.58
CA SER A 40 -27.15 4.56 3.21
C SER A 40 -25.99 3.58 3.14
N LEU A 41 -25.22 3.71 2.07
CA LEU A 41 -23.99 2.98 1.85
C LEU A 41 -22.85 3.59 2.67
N VAL A 42 -22.29 2.82 3.61
CA VAL A 42 -21.15 3.25 4.43
C VAL A 42 -19.87 2.63 3.90
N ASN A 43 -18.87 3.46 3.60
CA ASN A 43 -17.52 3.01 3.24
C ASN A 43 -16.68 2.82 4.50
N ARG A 44 -16.19 1.60 4.75
CA ARG A 44 -15.26 1.28 5.83
C ARG A 44 -13.89 0.99 5.23
N SER A 45 -12.94 1.87 5.56
CA SER A 45 -11.56 1.72 5.10
C SER A 45 -10.58 1.82 6.26
N GLY A 46 -9.74 0.81 6.40
CA GLY A 46 -8.53 0.82 7.21
C GLY A 46 -7.26 0.85 6.35
N LYS A 47 -6.10 0.68 6.99
CA LYS A 47 -4.79 0.55 6.34
C LYS A 47 -4.53 -0.91 5.91
N HIS A 48 -5.52 -1.55 5.27
CA HIS A 48 -5.45 -2.96 4.85
C HIS A 48 -4.76 -3.07 3.50
N VAL A 49 -3.44 -3.17 3.52
CA VAL A 49 -2.62 -3.30 2.30
C VAL A 49 -2.02 -4.69 2.21
N LYS A 50 -2.06 -5.27 1.02
CA LYS A 50 -1.41 -6.52 0.64
C LYS A 50 -0.44 -6.27 -0.51
N LEU A 51 0.54 -7.14 -0.67
CA LEU A 51 1.56 -7.02 -1.72
C LEU A 51 1.28 -7.86 -2.97
N SER A 52 0.30 -8.75 -2.91
CA SER A 52 -0.17 -9.50 -4.05
C SER A 52 -1.69 -9.41 -4.16
N LEU A 53 -2.17 -9.45 -5.40
CA LEU A 53 -3.59 -9.47 -5.70
C LEU A 53 -4.25 -10.68 -5.07
N TYR A 54 -3.64 -11.86 -5.20
CA TYR A 54 -4.14 -13.10 -4.61
C TYR A 54 -4.34 -12.97 -3.09
N ALA A 55 -3.36 -12.43 -2.37
CA ALA A 55 -3.49 -12.21 -0.92
C ALA A 55 -4.56 -11.17 -0.57
N ALA A 56 -4.82 -10.21 -1.47
CA ALA A 56 -5.88 -9.24 -1.29
C ALA A 56 -7.27 -9.86 -1.48
N GLU A 57 -7.45 -10.63 -2.55
CA GLU A 57 -8.69 -11.36 -2.85
C GLU A 57 -8.98 -12.39 -1.75
N GLU A 58 -8.01 -13.21 -1.38
CA GLU A 58 -8.14 -14.19 -0.29
C GLU A 58 -8.51 -13.52 1.04
N SER A 59 -7.88 -12.39 1.36
CA SER A 59 -8.19 -11.64 2.59
C SER A 59 -9.59 -11.04 2.57
N ALA A 60 -10.07 -10.53 1.43
CA ALA A 60 -11.42 -10.01 1.28
C ALA A 60 -12.46 -11.13 1.45
N GLU A 61 -12.21 -12.31 0.85
CA GLU A 61 -13.11 -13.45 0.95
C GLU A 61 -13.20 -14.00 2.38
N ARG A 62 -12.07 -14.13 3.08
CA ARG A 62 -12.06 -14.56 4.49
C ARG A 62 -12.82 -13.62 5.41
N SER A 63 -12.94 -12.34 5.04
CA SER A 63 -13.68 -11.32 5.79
C SER A 63 -15.12 -11.13 5.28
N ARG A 64 -15.58 -11.90 4.29
CA ARG A 64 -16.86 -11.66 3.64
C ARG A 64 -18.04 -12.00 4.54
N LEU A 65 -18.92 -11.02 4.72
CA LEU A 65 -20.21 -11.15 5.39
C LEU A 65 -21.35 -10.88 4.40
N GLN A 66 -22.56 -11.35 4.73
CA GLN A 66 -23.74 -11.12 3.90
C GLN A 66 -24.02 -9.62 3.77
N GLY A 67 -24.21 -9.18 2.51
CA GLY A 67 -24.46 -7.77 2.19
C GLY A 67 -23.20 -6.89 2.15
N THR A 68 -22.01 -7.45 2.37
CA THR A 68 -20.75 -6.71 2.22
C THR A 68 -20.27 -6.72 0.77
N LYS A 69 -19.82 -5.55 0.30
CA LYS A 69 -19.16 -5.36 -0.98
C LYS A 69 -17.71 -4.97 -0.74
N PHE A 70 -16.76 -5.72 -1.30
CA PHE A 70 -15.33 -5.41 -1.22
C PHE A 70 -14.84 -4.68 -2.45
N TYR A 71 -13.83 -3.85 -2.22
CA TYR A 71 -13.06 -3.18 -3.24
C TYR A 71 -11.58 -3.49 -3.01
N ILE A 72 -10.85 -3.72 -4.10
CA ILE A 72 -9.40 -3.84 -4.09
C ILE A 72 -8.85 -2.80 -5.06
N ALA A 73 -8.16 -1.79 -4.54
CA ALA A 73 -7.51 -0.76 -5.36
C ALA A 73 -6.02 -1.06 -5.49
N GLU A 74 -5.51 -1.08 -6.72
CA GLU A 74 -4.07 -1.05 -6.97
C GLU A 74 -3.55 0.34 -6.60
N ILE A 75 -2.53 0.38 -5.73
CA ILE A 75 -1.92 1.61 -5.23
C ILE A 75 -0.40 1.55 -5.42
N PRO A 76 0.25 2.68 -5.73
CA PRO A 76 1.71 2.72 -5.78
C PRO A 76 2.31 2.60 -4.39
N ALA A 77 3.42 1.87 -4.29
CA ALA A 77 4.23 1.77 -3.10
C ALA A 77 5.71 1.93 -3.46
N ILE A 78 6.46 2.62 -2.60
CA ILE A 78 7.92 2.60 -2.60
C ILE A 78 8.36 1.46 -1.69
N VAL A 79 9.32 0.68 -2.17
CA VAL A 79 9.81 -0.54 -1.53
C VAL A 79 11.28 -0.39 -1.30
N VAL A 80 11.67 -0.46 -0.03
CA VAL A 80 13.05 -0.25 0.39
C VAL A 80 13.49 -1.50 1.13
N CYS A 81 14.46 -2.20 0.58
CA CYS A 81 14.93 -3.47 1.11
C CYS A 81 16.30 -3.30 1.78
N SER A 82 16.44 -3.91 2.95
CA SER A 82 17.72 -4.31 3.52
C SER A 82 17.93 -5.81 3.30
N LYS A 83 18.96 -6.37 3.93
CA LYS A 83 19.26 -7.80 3.89
C LYS A 83 18.11 -8.67 4.38
N ASN A 84 17.45 -8.30 5.48
CA ASN A 84 16.44 -9.14 6.13
C ASN A 84 15.04 -8.53 6.17
N PHE A 85 14.89 -7.23 5.92
CA PHE A 85 13.61 -6.55 6.06
C PHE A 85 13.30 -5.68 4.85
N THR A 86 12.01 -5.43 4.68
CA THR A 86 11.51 -4.49 3.68
C THR A 86 10.61 -3.45 4.34
N LEU A 87 10.90 -2.16 4.08
CA LEU A 87 10.01 -1.05 4.38
C LEU A 87 9.14 -0.74 3.17
N ILE A 88 7.83 -0.80 3.38
CA ILE A 88 6.84 -0.38 2.39
C ILE A 88 6.34 1.01 2.77
N VAL A 89 6.34 1.93 1.81
CA VAL A 89 5.79 3.28 1.96
C VAL A 89 4.70 3.48 0.91
N CYS A 90 3.49 3.83 1.33
CA CYS A 90 2.36 4.01 0.42
C CYS A 90 1.40 5.10 0.91
N GLU A 91 0.53 5.55 0.01
CA GLU A 91 -0.53 6.51 0.29
C GLU A 91 -1.85 6.05 -0.34
N LEU A 92 -2.91 6.01 0.46
CA LEU A 92 -4.25 5.63 0.00
C LEU A 92 -5.01 6.85 -0.53
N PHE A 93 -5.97 6.59 -1.41
CA PHE A 93 -6.95 7.59 -1.88
C PHE A 93 -6.35 8.86 -2.50
N SER A 94 -5.16 8.75 -3.09
CA SER A 94 -4.49 9.86 -3.77
C SER A 94 -4.30 9.55 -5.25
N GLN A 95 -4.63 10.51 -6.11
CA GLN A 95 -4.28 10.47 -7.54
C GLN A 95 -2.83 10.90 -7.79
N SER A 96 -2.15 11.47 -6.78
CA SER A 96 -0.74 11.87 -6.82
C SER A 96 -0.04 11.37 -5.56
N PRO A 97 0.11 10.04 -5.43
CA PRO A 97 0.61 9.42 -4.22
C PRO A 97 2.04 9.85 -3.92
N LEU A 98 2.33 10.00 -2.63
CA LEU A 98 3.64 10.38 -2.09
C LEU A 98 4.14 11.75 -2.56
N ARG A 99 3.25 12.62 -3.05
CA ARG A 99 3.58 14.01 -3.40
C ARG A 99 4.23 14.79 -2.24
N ASN A 100 3.83 14.47 -1.02
CA ASN A 100 4.35 15.11 0.19
C ASN A 100 5.65 14.47 0.71
N LEU A 101 6.11 13.38 0.08
CA LEU A 101 7.35 12.71 0.42
C LEU A 101 8.54 13.48 -0.16
N LYS A 102 8.91 14.56 0.52
CA LYS A 102 10.09 15.37 0.17
C LYS A 102 11.25 14.97 1.06
N PHE A 103 12.19 14.23 0.50
CA PHE A 103 13.47 14.00 1.18
C PHE A 103 14.39 15.20 0.96
N SER A 104 14.91 15.77 2.04
CA SER A 104 16.00 16.73 1.90
C SER A 104 17.27 15.97 1.51
N SER A 105 18.06 16.52 0.59
CA SER A 105 19.39 15.98 0.28
C SER A 105 20.27 15.87 1.52
N LYS A 106 20.07 16.75 2.51
CA LYS A 106 20.78 16.72 3.79
C LYS A 106 20.32 15.61 4.73
N SER A 107 19.07 15.15 4.61
CA SER A 107 18.53 14.09 5.46
C SER A 107 18.90 12.68 4.98
N LEU A 108 19.29 12.54 3.70
CA LEU A 108 19.69 11.27 3.11
C LEU A 108 21.21 11.16 3.10
N HIS A 109 21.77 10.60 4.18
CA HIS A 109 23.19 10.25 4.29
C HIS A 109 23.43 8.80 3.85
N THR A 110 24.68 8.46 3.56
CA THR A 110 25.10 7.13 3.08
C THR A 110 24.86 6.01 4.08
N ASP A 111 24.82 6.30 5.38
CA ASP A 111 24.53 5.33 6.45
C ASP A 111 23.04 5.25 6.82
N LEU A 112 22.15 5.65 5.92
CA LEU A 112 20.71 5.64 6.18
C LEU A 112 20.20 4.21 6.36
N THR A 113 19.63 3.94 7.53
CA THR A 113 18.99 2.67 7.89
C THR A 113 17.51 2.67 7.54
N LEU A 114 16.89 1.48 7.47
CA LEU A 114 15.45 1.36 7.28
C LEU A 114 14.65 2.09 8.37
N LEU A 115 15.08 1.99 9.64
CA LEU A 115 14.46 2.73 10.74
C LEU A 115 14.64 4.24 10.59
N GLY A 116 15.83 4.68 10.19
CA GLY A 116 16.12 6.09 9.89
C GLY A 116 15.19 6.63 8.81
N LEU A 117 15.05 5.92 7.70
CA LEU A 117 14.15 6.30 6.61
C LEU A 117 12.69 6.34 7.07
N LYS A 118 12.23 5.36 7.84
CA LYS A 118 10.86 5.35 8.38
C LYS A 118 10.55 6.59 9.21
N LYS A 119 11.51 7.09 10.00
CA LYS A 119 11.35 8.33 10.78
C LYS A 119 11.24 9.58 9.92
N LEU A 120 11.81 9.56 8.71
CA LEU A 120 11.75 10.67 7.75
C LEU A 120 10.47 10.67 6.91
N VAL A 121 9.77 9.52 6.79
CA VAL A 121 8.51 9.43 6.05
C VAL A 121 7.42 10.17 6.82
N PRO A 122 6.81 11.23 6.26
CA PRO A 122 5.71 11.91 6.92
C PRO A 122 4.53 10.95 7.08
N THR A 123 3.88 10.99 8.24
CA THR A 123 2.67 10.22 8.49
C THR A 123 1.46 11.13 8.33
N SER A 124 0.49 10.67 7.55
CA SER A 124 -0.81 11.32 7.44
C SER A 124 -1.90 10.27 7.67
N LYS A 125 -3.18 10.69 7.58
CA LYS A 125 -4.30 9.75 7.69
C LYS A 125 -4.14 8.58 6.71
N TRP A 126 -3.70 8.88 5.50
CA TRP A 126 -3.65 7.93 4.39
C TRP A 126 -2.24 7.60 3.90
N GLN A 127 -1.23 8.38 4.30
CA GLN A 127 0.17 8.08 4.05
C GLN A 127 0.78 7.36 5.25
N PHE A 128 1.37 6.19 5.02
CA PHE A 128 1.98 5.41 6.08
C PHE A 128 3.06 4.48 5.55
N SER A 129 3.81 3.91 6.50
CA SER A 129 4.84 2.93 6.21
C SER A 129 4.83 1.79 7.23
N PHE A 130 5.19 0.59 6.77
CA PHE A 130 5.22 -0.60 7.59
C PHE A 130 6.35 -1.54 7.16
N PHE A 131 6.81 -2.37 8.08
CA PHE A 131 7.87 -3.34 7.84
C PHE A 131 7.28 -4.70 7.51
N ILE A 132 8.02 -5.45 6.71
CA ILE A 132 7.77 -6.85 6.38
C ILE A 132 9.08 -7.62 6.57
N ASP A 133 8.97 -8.81 7.15
CA ASP A 133 10.09 -9.73 7.27
C ASP A 133 10.42 -10.31 5.89
N GLY A 134 11.69 -10.26 5.51
CA GLY A 134 12.20 -10.74 4.23
C GLY A 134 12.39 -9.65 3.17
N VAL A 135 13.05 -10.06 2.09
CA VAL A 135 13.35 -9.23 0.91
C VAL A 135 12.25 -9.41 -0.12
N ILE A 136 11.68 -8.30 -0.60
CA ILE A 136 10.71 -8.30 -1.68
C ILE A 136 11.40 -7.83 -2.95
N SER A 137 11.74 -8.77 -3.82
CA SER A 137 12.46 -8.49 -5.06
C SER A 137 11.54 -8.22 -6.27
N ASN A 138 10.27 -8.66 -6.22
CA ASN A 138 9.42 -8.73 -7.41
C ASN A 138 8.01 -8.17 -7.16
N LEU A 139 7.88 -6.85 -7.13
CA LEU A 139 6.56 -6.23 -7.25
C LEU A 139 6.25 -5.93 -8.70
N ASN A 140 4.97 -6.01 -9.04
CA ASN A 140 4.48 -5.60 -10.35
C ASN A 140 4.75 -4.09 -10.53
N THR A 141 5.42 -3.72 -11.62
CA THR A 141 5.80 -2.34 -11.99
C THR A 141 5.03 -1.81 -13.20
N GLU A 142 3.99 -2.51 -13.65
CA GLU A 142 3.12 -2.05 -14.73
C GLU A 142 2.46 -0.72 -14.36
N LYS A 143 2.43 0.21 -15.32
CA LYS A 143 1.90 1.57 -15.12
C LYS A 143 0.39 1.68 -15.32
N VAL A 144 -0.30 0.56 -15.56
CA VAL A 144 -1.76 0.51 -15.67
C VAL A 144 -2.34 0.14 -14.32
N TRP A 145 -3.33 0.89 -13.84
CA TRP A 145 -3.86 0.73 -12.49
C TRP A 145 -5.33 0.36 -12.54
N TYR A 146 -5.76 -0.52 -11.64
CA TYR A 146 -7.14 -0.96 -11.58
C TYR A 146 -7.73 -0.90 -10.17
N LYS A 147 -9.03 -0.59 -10.14
CA LYS A 147 -9.91 -0.84 -9.00
C LYS A 147 -10.80 -2.02 -9.33
N ARG A 148 -10.73 -3.03 -8.47
CA ARG A 148 -11.61 -4.20 -8.49
C ARG A 148 -12.74 -4.01 -7.51
N GLU A 149 -13.91 -4.49 -7.88
CA GLU A 149 -15.11 -4.44 -7.07
C GLU A 149 -15.81 -5.79 -7.09
N SER A 150 -16.08 -6.34 -5.91
CA SER A 150 -16.72 -7.64 -5.80
C SER A 150 -18.23 -7.54 -6.08
N SER A 151 -18.80 -8.58 -6.67
CA SER A 151 -20.25 -8.68 -6.80
C SER A 151 -20.95 -8.87 -5.43
N PRO A 152 -22.10 -8.22 -5.19
CA PRO A 152 -22.93 -8.50 -4.02
C PRO A 152 -23.55 -9.90 -4.15
N GLY A 153 -23.35 -10.75 -3.15
CA GLY A 153 -23.75 -12.15 -3.23
C GLY A 153 -25.27 -12.36 -3.21
N LYS A 154 -25.82 -12.87 -4.32
CA LYS A 154 -26.98 -13.78 -4.34
C LYS A 154 -26.77 -14.82 -5.44
N GLY A 155 -26.54 -16.07 -5.06
CA GLY A 155 -26.54 -17.22 -5.97
C GLY A 155 -25.28 -17.40 -6.84
N ARG A 156 -24.49 -18.41 -6.49
CA ARG A 156 -23.58 -19.20 -7.35
C ARG A 156 -22.35 -18.57 -7.99
N ASN A 157 -22.20 -17.25 -8.09
CA ASN A 157 -20.95 -16.66 -8.58
C ASN A 157 -20.18 -15.95 -7.47
N HIS A 158 -19.37 -16.74 -6.78
CA HIS A 158 -18.45 -16.28 -5.72
C HIS A 158 -17.31 -15.36 -6.24
N LEU A 159 -17.24 -15.04 -7.54
CA LEU A 159 -16.02 -14.45 -8.15
C LEU A 159 -16.26 -13.52 -9.37
N ALA A 160 -17.37 -12.78 -9.45
CA ALA A 160 -17.43 -11.70 -10.43
C ALA A 160 -16.82 -10.43 -9.83
N TRP A 161 -15.53 -10.22 -10.10
CA TRP A 161 -14.84 -8.95 -9.86
C TRP A 161 -15.00 -8.06 -11.09
N SER A 162 -15.64 -6.91 -10.95
CA SER A 162 -15.61 -5.89 -12.00
C SER A 162 -14.26 -5.15 -11.92
N LEU A 163 -13.65 -4.92 -13.08
CA LEU A 163 -12.38 -4.22 -13.19
C LEU A 163 -12.61 -2.83 -13.79
N LYS A 164 -12.20 -1.79 -13.05
CA LYS A 164 -12.29 -0.40 -13.51
C LYS A 164 -10.88 0.21 -13.58
N PRO A 165 -10.45 0.75 -14.73
CA PRO A 165 -9.17 1.43 -14.82
C PRO A 165 -9.13 2.67 -13.91
N GLN A 166 -7.95 2.99 -13.40
CA GLN A 166 -7.67 4.16 -12.58
C GLN A 166 -6.53 4.99 -13.17
N THR A 167 -6.67 6.31 -13.08
CA THR A 167 -5.61 7.25 -13.43
C THR A 167 -4.82 7.60 -12.18
N ILE A 168 -3.52 7.33 -12.20
CA ILE A 168 -2.60 7.64 -11.10
C ILE A 168 -1.37 8.37 -11.67
N ASN A 169 -1.03 9.51 -11.09
CA ASN A 169 0.18 10.24 -11.42
C ASN A 169 1.37 9.66 -10.64
N LEU A 170 2.24 8.92 -11.34
CA LEU A 170 3.41 8.26 -10.76
C LEU A 170 4.65 9.15 -10.61
N GLN A 171 4.62 10.37 -11.13
CA GLN A 171 5.80 11.24 -11.17
C GLN A 171 6.47 11.38 -9.79
N TYR A 172 5.69 11.54 -8.72
CA TYR A 172 6.22 11.71 -7.36
C TYR A 172 6.82 10.42 -6.80
N VAL A 173 6.20 9.27 -7.07
CA VAL A 173 6.72 7.97 -6.65
C VAL A 173 8.04 7.69 -7.36
N GLU A 174 8.07 7.84 -8.68
CA GLU A 174 9.27 7.63 -9.50
C GLU A 174 10.40 8.59 -9.11
N SER A 175 10.09 9.87 -8.85
CA SER A 175 11.07 10.86 -8.41
C SER A 175 11.66 10.52 -7.04
N SER A 176 10.82 10.16 -6.06
CA SER A 176 11.26 9.78 -4.72
C SER A 176 12.08 8.48 -4.74
N THR A 177 11.67 7.48 -5.51
CA THR A 177 12.42 6.23 -5.70
C THR A 177 13.78 6.47 -6.36
N SER A 178 13.83 7.29 -7.41
CA SER A 178 15.08 7.63 -8.10
C SER A 178 16.05 8.37 -7.18
N LEU A 179 15.54 9.32 -6.40
CA LEU A 179 16.32 10.11 -5.46
C LEU A 179 16.90 9.24 -4.32
N LEU A 180 16.11 8.30 -3.78
CA LEU A 180 16.59 7.32 -2.80
C LEU A 180 17.63 6.37 -3.41
N SER A 181 17.39 5.86 -4.62
CA SER A 181 18.28 4.93 -5.31
C SER A 181 19.63 5.55 -5.66
N ALA A 182 19.62 6.79 -6.17
CA ALA A 182 20.85 7.52 -6.52
C ALA A 182 21.79 7.71 -5.31
N ARG A 183 21.21 7.83 -4.11
CA ARG A 183 22.00 7.98 -2.87
C ARG A 183 22.66 6.68 -2.43
N LEU A 184 22.04 5.53 -2.67
CA LEU A 184 22.66 4.23 -2.42
C LEU A 184 23.86 4.01 -3.33
N LEU A 185 23.73 4.35 -4.61
CA LEU A 185 24.82 4.21 -5.58
C LEU A 185 26.01 5.14 -5.29
N SER A 186 25.78 6.30 -4.68
CA SER A 186 26.88 7.19 -4.26
C SER A 186 27.67 6.70 -3.04
N ALA A 187 27.20 5.65 -2.37
CA ALA A 187 27.82 5.09 -1.15
C ALA A 187 28.69 3.85 -1.42
N ALA A 188 28.60 3.27 -2.62
CA ALA A 188 29.31 2.08 -3.06
C ALA A 188 30.57 2.46 -3.87
#